data_AF-A0AAE4T8E3-F1
#
_entry.id   AF-A0AAE4T8E3-F1
#
_cell.length_a   1.000
_cell.length_b   1.000
_cell.length_c   1.000
_cell.angle_alpha   90.00
_cell.angle_beta   90.00
_cell.angle_gamma   90.00
#
_symmetry.space_group_name_H-M   'P 1'
#
loop_
_entity.id
_entity.type
_entity.pdbx_description
1 polymer ?
#
loop_
_entity_poly.entity_id
_entity_poly.type
_entity_poly.pdbx_seq_one_letter_code
_entity_poly.pdbx_strand_id
1 'polypeptide(L)'
;MVEGPKNPDYLINGEIYDHYAPSKDRARNIWSEVKGKVEKDQAANIVIGLQDSSVDEDALRQQFENWPIEGLGDVIIIRSDGTIGRL
;
A
#
# COMPACT_ATOMS: atom_id res chain seq x y z
N MET A 1 19.28 5.79 13.43
CA MET A 1 19.59 5.78 11.99
C MET A 1 19.33 4.36 11.53
N VAL A 2 18.37 4.13 10.64
CA VAL A 2 18.14 2.80 10.08
C VAL A 2 19.09 2.65 8.90
N GLU A 3 19.95 1.63 8.96
CA GLU A 3 20.96 1.34 7.95
C GLU A 3 20.35 0.56 6.78
N GLY A 4 20.38 1.18 5.61
CA GLY A 4 20.03 0.65 4.29
C GLY A 4 19.94 1.80 3.29
N PRO A 5 20.32 1.64 2.01
CA PRO A 5 20.30 2.72 1.00
C PRO A 5 18.87 3.21 0.64
N LYS A 6 17.85 2.57 1.22
CA LYS A 6 16.44 2.86 0.99
C LYS A 6 15.94 3.64 2.20
N ASN A 7 15.65 4.93 2.03
CA ASN A 7 14.97 5.73 3.06
C ASN A 7 13.50 5.28 3.09
N PRO A 8 13.05 4.53 4.11
CA PRO A 8 11.66 4.10 4.17
C PRO A 8 10.77 5.30 4.51
N ASP A 9 9.57 5.34 3.93
CA ASP A 9 8.62 6.41 4.21
C ASP A 9 8.13 6.34 5.66
N TYR A 10 7.89 5.13 6.18
CA TYR A 10 7.47 4.92 7.57
C TYR A 10 8.18 3.74 8.24
N LEU A 11 8.32 3.86 9.57
CA LEU A 11 8.67 2.80 10.49
C LEU A 11 7.51 2.62 11.48
N ILE A 12 6.72 1.57 11.31
CA ILE A 12 5.56 1.28 12.16
C ILE A 12 5.89 0.02 12.95
N ASN A 13 6.00 0.15 14.27
CA ASN A 13 6.37 -0.95 15.19
C ASN A 13 7.69 -1.68 14.82
N GLY A 14 8.63 -0.96 14.19
CA GLY A 14 9.92 -1.53 13.77
C GLY A 14 9.90 -2.16 12.38
N GLU A 15 8.74 -2.21 11.72
CA GLU A 15 8.61 -2.65 10.34
C GLU A 15 8.65 -1.45 9.37
N ILE A 16 9.25 -1.66 8.20
CA ILE A 16 9.36 -0.68 7.14
C ILE A 16 8.09 -0.70 6.31
N TYR A 17 7.51 0.48 6.08
CA TYR A 17 6.41 0.66 5.15
C TYR A 17 6.75 1.72 4.10
N ASP A 18 6.41 1.44 2.85
CA ASP A 18 6.45 2.41 1.75
C ASP A 18 5.07 3.09 1.62
N HIS A 19 5.05 4.40 1.40
CA HIS A 19 3.82 5.18 1.21
C HIS A 19 3.42 5.21 -0.27
N TYR A 20 2.15 4.93 -0.54
CA TYR A 20 1.55 5.06 -1.86
C TYR A 20 0.25 5.86 -1.80
N ALA A 21 0.21 7.02 -2.44
CA ALA A 21 -0.96 7.89 -2.50
C ALA A 21 -1.47 8.02 -3.95
N PRO A 22 -2.41 7.16 -4.39
CA PRO A 22 -3.01 7.26 -5.71
C PRO A 22 -3.94 8.49 -5.82
N SER A 23 -3.96 9.16 -6.97
CA SER A 23 -4.82 10.35 -7.18
C SER A 23 -6.10 10.08 -7.99
N LYS A 24 -6.10 9.13 -8.95
CA LYS A 24 -7.29 8.83 -9.79
C LYS A 24 -7.34 7.36 -10.23
N ASP A 25 -6.92 6.46 -9.36
CA ASP A 25 -6.67 5.08 -9.77
C ASP A 25 -7.86 4.16 -9.51
N ARG A 26 -8.13 3.29 -10.48
CA ARG A 26 -8.99 2.12 -10.28
C ARG A 26 -8.26 1.12 -9.35
N ALA A 27 -9.00 0.32 -8.60
CA ALA A 27 -8.45 -0.71 -7.72
C ALA A 27 -7.36 -1.58 -8.41
N ARG A 28 -7.59 -1.98 -9.66
CA ARG A 28 -6.61 -2.75 -10.46
C ARG A 28 -5.31 -2.00 -10.75
N ASN A 29 -5.36 -0.68 -10.94
CA ASN A 29 -4.16 0.12 -11.17
C ASN A 29 -3.35 0.21 -9.88
N ILE A 30 -4.01 0.52 -8.76
CA ILE A 30 -3.38 0.52 -7.42
C ILE A 30 -2.70 -0.83 -7.16
N TRP A 31 -3.42 -1.93 -7.41
CA TRP A 31 -2.87 -3.27 -7.28
C TRP A 31 -1.64 -3.51 -8.15
N SER A 32 -1.65 -3.04 -9.41
CA SER A 32 -0.52 -3.23 -10.33
C SER A 32 0.71 -2.44 -9.91
N GLU A 33 0.53 -1.21 -9.41
CA GLU A 33 1.61 -0.37 -8.88
C GLU A 33 2.20 -0.97 -7.60
N VAL A 34 1.34 -1.43 -6.68
CA VAL A 34 1.77 -2.12 -5.46
C VAL A 34 2.56 -3.39 -5.82
N LYS A 35 2.04 -4.21 -6.73
CA LYS A 35 2.77 -5.39 -7.22
C LYS A 35 4.13 -5.02 -7.80
N GLY A 36 4.20 -3.98 -8.62
CA GLY A 36 5.46 -3.48 -9.18
C GLY A 36 6.47 -3.06 -8.11
N LYS A 37 6.01 -2.43 -7.02
CA LYS A 37 6.86 -2.06 -5.87
C LYS A 37 7.33 -3.28 -5.09
N VAL A 38 6.46 -4.25 -4.82
CA VAL A 38 6.82 -5.50 -4.13
C VAL A 38 7.88 -6.25 -4.95
N GLU A 39 7.67 -6.40 -6.26
CA GLU A 39 8.60 -7.13 -7.14
C GLU A 39 9.95 -6.43 -7.33
N LYS A 40 9.97 -5.09 -7.47
CA LYS A 40 11.20 -4.33 -7.74
C LYS A 40 12.01 -4.02 -6.49
N ASP A 41 11.33 -3.60 -5.44
CA ASP A 41 11.96 -2.97 -4.29
C ASP A 41 11.92 -3.85 -3.03
N GLN A 42 11.46 -5.11 -3.18
CA GLN A 42 11.17 -6.05 -2.09
C GLN A 42 10.42 -5.38 -0.94
N ALA A 43 9.50 -4.47 -1.29
CA ALA A 43 8.70 -3.78 -0.31
C ALA A 43 7.71 -4.78 0.30
N ALA A 44 7.93 -5.15 1.55
CA ALA A 44 7.04 -6.07 2.26
C ALA A 44 5.73 -5.36 2.62
N ASN A 45 5.78 -4.17 3.25
CA ASN A 45 4.59 -3.53 3.77
C ASN A 45 4.31 -2.19 3.08
N ILE A 46 3.02 -1.89 2.84
CA ILE A 46 2.58 -0.71 2.09
C ILE A 46 1.51 0.05 2.89
N VAL A 47 1.62 1.38 2.92
CA VAL A 47 0.53 2.27 3.35
C VAL A 47 -0.10 2.92 2.12
N ILE A 48 -1.38 2.67 1.90
CA ILE A 48 -2.17 3.27 0.82
C ILE A 48 -2.98 4.45 1.36
N GLY A 49 -2.65 5.65 0.90
CA GLY A 49 -3.37 6.87 1.23
C GLY A 49 -4.49 7.17 0.22
N LEU A 50 -5.75 7.07 0.63
CA LEU A 50 -6.94 7.33 -0.20
C LEU A 50 -7.47 8.77 -0.04
N GLN A 51 -6.71 9.68 0.55
CA GLN A 51 -7.12 11.07 0.76
C GLN A 51 -7.46 11.79 -0.55
N ASP A 52 -6.72 11.49 -1.62
CA ASP A 52 -6.90 12.11 -2.94
C ASP A 52 -7.53 11.14 -3.96
N SER A 53 -7.93 9.92 -3.53
CA SER A 53 -8.46 8.88 -4.39
C SER A 53 -9.96 8.71 -4.20
N SER A 54 -10.69 8.54 -5.30
CA SER A 54 -12.12 8.17 -5.28
C SER A 54 -12.34 6.66 -5.44
N VAL A 55 -11.32 5.83 -5.19
CA VAL A 55 -11.44 4.38 -5.32
C VAL A 55 -12.36 3.82 -4.23
N ASP A 56 -13.18 2.86 -4.61
CA ASP A 56 -13.99 2.09 -3.67
C ASP A 56 -13.09 1.11 -2.89
N GLU A 57 -13.11 1.21 -1.56
CA GLU A 57 -12.29 0.36 -0.68
C GLU A 57 -12.70 -1.11 -0.75
N ASP A 58 -13.99 -1.42 -0.87
CA ASP A 58 -14.45 -2.81 -0.98
C ASP A 58 -14.00 -3.41 -2.32
N ALA A 59 -14.00 -2.61 -3.38
CA ALA A 59 -13.42 -3.02 -4.66
C ALA A 59 -11.90 -3.21 -4.57
N LEU A 60 -11.21 -2.37 -3.79
CA LEU A 60 -9.78 -2.52 -3.53
C LEU A 60 -9.48 -3.79 -2.74
N ARG A 61 -10.22 -4.03 -1.64
CA ARG A 61 -10.13 -5.25 -0.84
C ARG A 61 -10.35 -6.49 -1.68
N GLN A 62 -11.45 -6.54 -2.44
CA GLN A 62 -11.74 -7.64 -3.36
C GLN A 62 -10.63 -7.83 -4.41
N GLN A 63 -10.03 -6.75 -4.91
CA GLN A 63 -8.94 -6.86 -5.88
C GLN A 63 -7.70 -7.55 -5.27
N PHE A 64 -7.34 -7.22 -4.03
CA PHE A 64 -6.21 -7.82 -3.32
C PHE A 64 -6.49 -9.26 -2.86
N GLU A 65 -7.72 -9.55 -2.43
CA GLU A 65 -8.14 -10.90 -2.05
C GLU A 65 -8.21 -11.85 -3.24
N ASN A 66 -8.77 -11.39 -4.37
CA ASN A 66 -8.89 -12.22 -5.58
C ASN A 66 -7.56 -12.43 -6.29
N TRP A 67 -6.62 -11.49 -6.14
CA TRP A 67 -5.31 -11.51 -6.79
C TRP A 67 -4.22 -11.28 -5.75
N PRO A 68 -3.90 -12.27 -4.90
CA PRO A 68 -2.86 -12.12 -3.91
C PRO A 68 -1.51 -11.80 -4.58
N ILE A 69 -0.76 -10.88 -4.00
CA ILE A 69 0.59 -10.49 -4.45
C ILE A 69 1.60 -11.28 -3.62
N GLU A 70 2.40 -12.12 -4.26
CA GLU A 70 3.46 -12.87 -3.58
C GLU A 70 4.53 -11.90 -3.02
N GLY A 71 4.90 -12.07 -1.76
CA GLY A 71 5.86 -11.21 -1.06
C GLY A 71 5.26 -9.93 -0.47
N LEU A 72 3.97 -9.67 -0.69
CA LEU A 72 3.26 -8.59 0.00
C LEU A 72 2.94 -9.02 1.44
N GLY A 73 3.36 -8.19 2.39
CA GLY A 73 3.07 -8.25 3.81
C GLY A 73 1.84 -7.42 4.17
N ASP A 74 1.98 -6.51 5.14
CA ASP A 74 0.85 -5.71 5.65
C ASP A 74 0.47 -4.56 4.71
N VAL A 75 -0.83 -4.39 4.48
CA VAL A 75 -1.39 -3.27 3.72
C VAL A 75 -2.31 -2.45 4.62
N ILE A 76 -1.85 -1.25 4.95
CA ILE A 76 -2.61 -0.29 5.73
C ILE A 76 -3.29 0.69 4.77
N ILE A 77 -4.56 0.99 5.03
CA ILE A 77 -5.30 2.02 4.29
C ILE A 77 -5.51 3.23 5.21
N ILE A 78 -5.20 4.42 4.69
CA ILE A 78 -5.58 5.69 5.31
C ILE A 78 -6.71 6.28 4.47
N ARG A 79 -7.90 6.40 5.06
CA ARG A 79 -9.08 6.96 4.40
C ARG A 79 -9.04 8.49 4.40
N SER A 80 -9.88 9.09 3.56
CA SER A 80 -10.00 10.54 3.43
C SER A 80 -10.45 11.24 4.73
N ASP A 81 -11.16 10.53 5.61
CA ASP A 81 -11.58 11.01 6.93
C ASP A 81 -10.49 10.84 8.02
N GLY A 82 -9.31 10.34 7.65
CA GLY A 82 -8.19 10.08 8.55
C GLY A 82 -8.31 8.77 9.33
N THR A 83 -9.35 7.96 9.08
CA THR A 83 -9.44 6.64 9.70
C THR A 83 -8.49 5.65 9.05
N ILE A 84 -7.99 4.71 9.85
CA ILE A 84 -7.04 3.69 9.42
C ILE A 84 -7.75 2.35 9.31
N GLY A 85 -7.51 1.64 8.21
CA GLY A 85 -7.97 0.28 7.95
C GLY A 85 -6.82 -0.64 7.57
N ARG A 86 -7.11 -1.93 7.46
CA ARG A 86 -6.22 -2.93 6.86
C ARG A 86 -6.99 -3.71 5.79
N LEU A 87 -6.29 -4.10 4.72
CA LEU A 87 -6.82 -5.03 3.73
C LEU A 87 -6.75 -6.47 4.24
#